data_AF-A0A7S0MTH4-F1
#
_entry.id   AF-A0A7S0MTH4-F1
#
_cell.length_a   1.000
_cell.length_b   1.000
_cell.length_c   1.000
_cell.angle_alpha   90.00
_cell.angle_beta   90.00
_cell.angle_gamma   90.00
#
_symmetry.space_group_name_H-M   'P 1'
#
loop_
_entity.id
_entity.type
_entity.pdbx_description
1 polymer ?
#
loop_
_entity_poly.entity_id
_entity_poly.type
_entity_poly.pdbx_seq_one_letter_code
_entity_poly.pdbx_strand_id
1 'polypeptide(L)'
;DVHEEVVNSALEIITLTRRQYCTVRNPWDDSGRPQMGRLDLRRGEASFFLRPGEELVGGQILDVTVLGPAEALLLRATQPFTDADAVDRTPGDRWTVVGPCEYVPPVEVEVVRRYSAIPLGETEGIYVRNIKTGA
;
A
#
# COMPACT_ATOMS: atom_id res chain seq x y z
N ASP A 1 16.38 -12.98 -41.03
CA ASP A 1 15.31 -13.06 -40.03
C ASP A 1 15.72 -12.14 -38.89
N VAL A 2 15.06 -10.99 -38.77
CA VAL A 2 15.44 -9.92 -37.84
C VAL A 2 14.32 -9.77 -36.82
N HIS A 3 14.43 -10.51 -35.71
CA HIS A 3 13.39 -10.60 -34.66
C HIS A 3 13.63 -9.65 -33.47
N GLU A 4 14.55 -8.70 -33.60
CA GLU A 4 14.83 -7.72 -32.55
C GLU A 4 14.44 -6.33 -33.01
N GLU A 5 13.42 -5.78 -32.35
CA GLU A 5 13.08 -4.37 -32.38
C GLU A 5 13.41 -3.78 -31.01
N VAL A 6 14.26 -2.75 -30.97
CA VAL A 6 14.56 -2.04 -29.73
C VAL A 6 13.34 -1.20 -29.36
N VAL A 7 12.52 -1.74 -28.47
CA VAL A 7 11.37 -1.01 -27.94
C VAL A 7 11.86 -0.04 -26.87
N ASN A 8 12.09 1.20 -27.28
CA ASN A 8 12.26 2.41 -26.46
C ASN A 8 13.65 2.60 -25.79
N SER A 9 14.31 3.72 -26.12
CA SER A 9 15.71 4.04 -25.79
C SER A 9 15.91 4.88 -24.52
N ALA A 10 14.84 5.18 -23.78
CA ALA A 10 14.90 5.97 -22.54
C ALA A 10 14.15 5.24 -21.43
N LEU A 11 14.81 4.26 -20.80
CA LEU A 11 14.34 3.68 -19.55
C LEU A 11 14.76 4.61 -18.41
N GLU A 12 13.78 5.29 -17.81
CA GLU A 12 14.01 6.03 -16.57
C GLU A 12 14.24 5.04 -15.43
N ILE A 13 15.33 5.22 -14.70
CA ILE A 13 15.62 4.42 -13.51
C ILE A 13 14.66 4.83 -12.39
N ILE A 14 13.93 3.87 -11.84
CA ILE A 14 13.09 4.10 -10.66
C ILE A 14 13.99 3.97 -9.44
N THR A 15 14.02 5.00 -8.60
CA THR A 15 14.78 5.02 -7.36
C THR A 15 13.84 5.25 -6.18
N LEU A 16 13.80 4.28 -5.27
CA LEU A 16 13.08 4.35 -4.01
C LEU A 16 14.06 4.72 -2.89
N THR A 17 13.67 5.68 -2.04
CA THR A 17 14.36 5.94 -0.77
C THR A 17 13.88 4.99 0.33
N ARG A 18 14.53 5.04 1.50
CA ARG A 18 14.16 4.23 2.67
C ARG A 18 12.69 4.36 3.10
N ARG A 19 12.08 5.53 2.88
CA ARG A 19 10.69 5.83 3.25
C ARG A 19 9.77 5.89 2.04
N GLN A 20 10.10 5.17 0.98
CA GLN A 20 9.28 5.10 -0.22
C GLN A 20 8.94 3.67 -0.61
N TYR A 21 7.85 3.54 -1.33
CA TYR A 21 7.38 2.29 -1.90
C TYR A 21 6.64 2.54 -3.21
N CYS A 22 6.46 1.50 -3.99
CA CYS A 22 5.59 1.49 -5.15
C CYS A 22 5.03 0.08 -5.35
N THR A 23 3.94 -0.01 -6.13
CA THR A 23 3.41 -1.31 -6.55
C THR A 23 3.64 -1.47 -8.04
N VAL A 24 4.26 -2.58 -8.43
CA VAL A 24 4.50 -2.95 -9.82
C VAL A 24 3.45 -3.97 -10.25
N ARG A 25 2.81 -3.73 -11.40
CA ARG A 25 1.89 -4.66 -12.04
C ARG A 25 2.63 -5.52 -13.06
N ASN A 26 2.19 -6.76 -13.19
CA ASN A 26 2.76 -7.77 -14.11
C ASN A 26 4.25 -8.05 -13.87
N PRO A 27 4.70 -8.21 -12.60
CA PRO A 27 6.10 -8.46 -12.29
C PRO A 27 6.60 -9.72 -12.99
N TRP A 28 7.87 -9.74 -13.38
CA TRP A 28 8.49 -10.96 -13.91
C TRP A 28 8.91 -11.90 -12.77
N ASP A 29 8.70 -13.20 -12.96
CA ASP A 29 9.21 -14.22 -12.04
C ASP A 29 10.68 -14.58 -12.33
N ASP A 30 11.26 -15.41 -11.45
CA ASP A 30 12.64 -15.92 -11.59
C ASP A 30 12.83 -16.80 -12.84
N SER A 31 11.74 -17.31 -13.43
CA SER A 31 11.76 -18.10 -14.66
C SER A 31 11.79 -17.22 -15.92
N GLY A 32 11.77 -15.89 -15.76
CA GLY A 32 11.77 -14.95 -16.86
C GLY A 32 10.41 -14.84 -17.54
N ARG A 33 9.30 -15.03 -16.82
CA ARG A 33 7.95 -14.92 -17.36
C ARG A 33 7.15 -13.82 -16.66
N PRO A 34 6.45 -12.95 -17.41
CA PRO A 34 5.65 -11.89 -16.81
C PRO A 34 4.38 -12.47 -16.16
N GLN A 35 4.11 -12.10 -14.91
CA GLN A 35 2.99 -12.60 -14.11
C GLN A 35 1.76 -11.70 -14.29
N MET A 36 1.01 -11.92 -15.38
CA MET A 36 -0.15 -11.11 -15.73
C MET A 36 -1.16 -10.98 -14.57
N GLY A 37 -1.55 -9.75 -14.26
CA GLY A 37 -2.53 -9.43 -13.22
C GLY A 37 -1.98 -9.46 -11.78
N ARG A 38 -0.75 -9.94 -11.57
CA ARG A 38 -0.10 -9.94 -10.27
C ARG A 38 0.40 -8.53 -9.92
N LEU A 39 0.38 -8.23 -8.62
CA LEU A 39 0.93 -7.01 -8.05
C LEU A 39 2.12 -7.37 -7.17
N ASP A 40 3.16 -6.54 -7.22
CA ASP A 40 4.39 -6.68 -6.44
C ASP A 40 4.68 -5.37 -5.71
N LEU A 41 4.67 -5.41 -4.38
CA LEU A 41 4.96 -4.25 -3.54
C LEU A 41 6.48 -4.15 -3.30
N ARG A 42 7.11 -3.13 -3.88
CA ARG A 42 8.53 -2.83 -3.68
C ARG A 42 8.67 -1.67 -2.71
N ARG A 43 9.43 -1.85 -1.63
CA ARG A 43 9.63 -0.84 -0.58
C ARG A 43 11.08 -0.78 -0.11
N GLY A 44 11.49 0.39 0.39
CA GLY A 44 12.84 0.62 0.90
C GLY A 44 13.83 1.03 -0.18
N GLU A 45 15.10 1.19 0.21
CA GLU A 45 16.15 1.67 -0.69
C GLU A 45 16.39 0.68 -1.84
N ALA A 46 16.04 1.09 -3.06
CA ALA A 46 16.17 0.27 -4.25
C ALA A 46 16.27 1.14 -5.51
N SER A 47 17.05 0.69 -6.48
CA SER A 47 17.09 1.26 -7.83
C SER A 47 16.88 0.15 -8.85
N PHE A 48 15.88 0.29 -9.72
CA PHE A 48 15.53 -0.73 -10.70
C PHE A 48 14.89 -0.12 -11.94
N PHE A 49 14.88 -0.90 -13.02
CA PHE A 49 14.15 -0.60 -14.25
C PHE A 49 12.89 -1.44 -14.30
N LEU A 50 11.82 -0.90 -14.92
CA LEU A 50 10.67 -1.73 -15.30
C LEU A 50 11.07 -2.62 -16.47
N ARG A 51 10.74 -3.90 -16.37
CA ARG A 51 10.87 -4.84 -17.49
C ARG A 51 9.74 -4.62 -18.51
N PRO A 52 9.88 -5.10 -19.75
CA PRO A 52 8.80 -5.03 -20.74
C PRO A 52 7.48 -5.59 -20.18
N GLY A 53 6.42 -4.78 -20.27
CA GLY A 53 5.08 -5.11 -19.75
C GLY A 53 4.86 -4.88 -18.25
N GLU A 54 5.91 -4.53 -17.48
CA GLU A 54 5.75 -4.05 -16.11
C GLU A 54 5.29 -2.59 -16.10
N GLU A 55 4.43 -2.26 -15.15
CA GLU A 55 3.91 -0.91 -15.00
C GLU A 55 3.87 -0.52 -13.51
N LEU A 56 4.26 0.72 -13.19
CA LEU A 56 3.95 1.27 -11.88
C LEU A 56 2.46 1.51 -11.75
N VAL A 57 1.84 0.90 -10.74
CA VAL A 57 0.43 1.15 -10.43
C VAL A 57 0.24 2.63 -10.09
N GLY A 58 -0.61 3.30 -10.87
CA GLY A 58 -0.87 4.73 -10.72
C GLY A 58 0.30 5.63 -11.12
N GLY A 59 1.35 5.09 -11.76
CA GLY A 59 2.46 5.85 -12.32
C GLY A 59 3.30 6.62 -11.30
N GLN A 60 3.29 6.23 -10.02
CA GLN A 60 3.91 7.03 -8.95
C GLN A 60 4.65 6.19 -7.91
N ILE A 61 5.67 6.82 -7.32
CA ILE A 61 6.32 6.38 -6.09
C ILE A 61 5.60 7.07 -4.93
N LEU A 62 5.31 6.33 -3.87
CA LEU A 62 4.57 6.79 -2.71
C LEU A 62 5.48 6.83 -1.48
N ASP A 63 5.24 7.78 -0.58
CA ASP A 63 5.92 7.84 0.71
C ASP A 63 5.24 6.94 1.75
N VAL A 64 6.05 6.29 2.58
CA VAL A 64 5.62 5.48 3.72
C VAL A 64 4.82 6.35 4.68
N THR A 65 3.63 5.87 5.07
CA THR A 65 2.78 6.65 5.96
C THR A 65 3.31 6.59 7.38
N VAL A 66 3.65 7.73 7.95
CA VAL A 66 4.10 7.85 9.35
C VAL A 66 2.91 8.27 10.20
N LEU A 67 2.63 7.50 11.26
CA LEU A 67 1.58 7.80 12.23
C LEU A 67 2.20 8.20 13.55
N GLY A 68 1.79 9.36 14.07
CA GLY A 68 2.11 9.79 15.43
C GLY A 68 1.30 9.04 16.50
N PRO A 69 1.61 9.24 17.80
CA PRO A 69 0.93 8.54 18.90
C PRO A 69 -0.58 8.80 19.00
N ALA A 70 -1.03 9.93 18.46
CA ALA A 70 -2.43 10.34 18.45
C ALA A 70 -3.07 10.14 17.06
N GLU A 71 -2.46 9.36 16.18
CA GLU A 71 -2.96 9.15 14.82
C GLU A 71 -3.25 7.69 14.54
N ALA A 72 -4.21 7.44 13.64
CA ALA A 72 -4.57 6.11 13.20
C ALA A 72 -5.00 6.11 11.73
N LEU A 73 -4.92 4.94 11.09
CA LEU A 73 -5.50 4.69 9.77
C LEU A 73 -6.65 3.70 9.89
N LEU A 74 -7.77 4.02 9.25
CA LEU A 74 -8.81 3.06 8.93
C LEU A 74 -8.46 2.37 7.63
N LEU A 75 -8.37 1.05 7.70
CA LEU A 75 -8.05 0.20 6.58
C LEU A 75 -9.28 -0.59 6.14
N ARG A 76 -9.27 -1.00 4.88
CA ARG A 76 -10.25 -1.93 4.30
C ARG A 76 -9.53 -2.98 3.47
N ALA A 77 -9.86 -4.24 3.69
CA ALA A 77 -9.40 -5.31 2.81
C ALA A 77 -10.16 -5.26 1.47
N THR A 78 -9.43 -5.30 0.36
CA THR A 78 -9.98 -5.41 -1.00
C THR A 78 -9.98 -6.84 -1.50
N GLN A 79 -9.06 -7.67 -0.99
CA GLN A 79 -8.87 -9.08 -1.31
C GLN A 79 -8.64 -9.90 -0.03
N PRO A 80 -8.89 -11.22 -0.05
CA PRO A 80 -8.59 -12.06 1.11
C PRO A 80 -7.08 -12.18 1.32
N PHE A 81 -6.62 -11.97 2.56
CA PHE A 81 -5.21 -12.13 2.94
C PHE A 81 -5.09 -12.31 4.46
N THR A 82 -3.93 -12.79 4.91
CA THR A 82 -3.60 -12.86 6.34
C THR A 82 -2.75 -11.64 6.70
N ASP A 83 -3.19 -10.86 7.70
CA ASP A 83 -2.48 -9.65 8.12
C ASP A 83 -1.26 -9.93 9.01
N ALA A 84 -0.56 -8.86 9.41
CA ALA A 84 0.63 -8.95 10.25
C ALA A 84 0.37 -9.52 11.66
N ASP A 85 -0.87 -9.46 12.14
CA ASP A 85 -1.30 -10.00 13.42
C ASP A 85 -1.83 -11.43 13.29
N ALA A 86 -1.58 -12.08 12.14
CA ALA A 86 -2.06 -13.42 11.78
C ALA A 86 -3.59 -13.53 11.76
N VAL A 87 -4.30 -12.43 11.47
CA VAL A 87 -5.75 -12.43 11.30
C VAL A 87 -6.10 -12.58 9.82
N ASP A 88 -6.89 -13.59 9.50
CA ASP A 88 -7.46 -13.75 8.16
C ASP A 88 -8.51 -12.66 7.90
N ARG A 89 -8.23 -11.80 6.93
CA ARG A 89 -9.11 -10.71 6.50
C ARG A 89 -9.85 -11.12 5.23
N THR A 90 -11.14 -10.81 5.20
CA THR A 90 -12.00 -10.98 4.03
C THR A 90 -12.29 -9.64 3.36
N PRO A 91 -12.60 -9.62 2.05
CA PRO A 91 -12.93 -8.37 1.35
C PRO A 91 -14.05 -7.59 2.06
N GLY A 92 -13.82 -6.31 2.30
CA GLY A 92 -14.75 -5.42 3.00
C GLY A 92 -14.50 -5.30 4.51
N ASP A 93 -13.69 -6.19 5.10
CA ASP A 93 -13.30 -6.08 6.51
C ASP A 93 -12.57 -4.77 6.76
N ARG A 94 -12.86 -4.16 7.91
CA ARG A 94 -12.27 -2.89 8.34
C ARG A 94 -11.66 -3.00 9.72
N TRP A 95 -10.48 -2.44 9.86
CA TRP A 95 -9.74 -2.37 11.12
C TRP A 95 -8.90 -1.10 11.15
N THR A 96 -8.35 -0.79 12.32
CA THR A 96 -7.54 0.40 12.54
C THR A 96 -6.11 0.03 12.88
N VAL A 97 -5.16 0.74 12.28
CA VAL A 97 -3.76 0.76 12.72
C VAL A 97 -3.52 2.05 13.47
N VAL A 98 -3.07 1.96 14.72
CA VAL A 98 -2.82 3.11 15.60
C VAL A 98 -1.31 3.34 15.70
N GLY A 99 -0.87 4.60 15.64
CA GLY A 99 0.53 4.95 15.84
C GLY A 99 0.99 4.81 17.31
N PRO A 100 2.28 5.02 17.60
CA PRO A 100 3.31 5.48 16.68
C PRO A 100 3.90 4.34 15.83
N CYS A 101 3.80 4.44 14.50
CA CYS A 101 4.38 3.46 13.60
C CYS A 101 4.56 4.00 12.17
N GLU A 102 5.32 3.26 11.38
CA GLU A 102 5.37 3.41 9.92
C GLU A 102 4.48 2.35 9.28
N TYR A 103 3.66 2.76 8.32
CA TYR A 103 2.72 1.89 7.67
C TYR A 103 2.86 1.96 6.14
N VAL A 104 2.99 0.78 5.53
CA VAL A 104 2.92 0.57 4.09
C VAL A 104 1.76 -0.38 3.84
N PRO A 105 0.70 0.04 3.11
CA PRO A 105 -0.42 -0.85 2.82
C PRO A 105 0.03 -2.02 1.93
N PRO A 106 -0.30 -3.27 2.29
CA PRO A 106 -0.25 -4.40 1.36
C PRO A 106 -1.13 -4.15 0.14
N VAL A 107 -0.91 -4.91 -0.95
CA VAL A 107 -1.65 -4.73 -2.21
C VAL A 107 -3.14 -5.06 -2.07
N GLU A 108 -3.49 -5.89 -1.09
CA GLU A 108 -4.84 -6.31 -0.73
C GLU A 108 -5.56 -5.32 0.21
N VAL A 109 -4.91 -4.20 0.56
CA VAL A 109 -5.40 -3.25 1.56
C VAL A 109 -5.51 -1.84 1.00
N GLU A 110 -6.65 -1.22 1.27
CA GLU A 110 -6.93 0.17 0.96
C GLU A 110 -6.96 1.03 2.23
N VAL A 111 -6.31 2.18 2.20
CA VAL A 111 -6.40 3.20 3.26
C VAL A 111 -7.67 4.02 3.04
N VAL A 112 -8.67 3.84 3.91
CA VAL A 112 -9.97 4.50 3.78
C VAL A 112 -9.94 5.91 4.36
N ARG A 113 -9.31 6.09 5.52
CA ARG A 113 -9.30 7.37 6.24
C ARG A 113 -8.15 7.44 7.23
N ARG A 114 -7.61 8.65 7.45
CA ARG A 114 -6.72 8.97 8.58
C ARG A 114 -7.52 9.62 9.70
N TYR A 115 -7.29 9.18 10.92
CA TYR A 115 -7.87 9.75 12.14
C TYR A 115 -6.77 10.39 12.99
N SER A 116 -7.16 11.45 13.70
CA SER A 116 -6.38 12.03 14.79
C SER A 116 -7.23 11.99 16.06
N ALA A 117 -6.59 11.77 17.20
CA ALA A 117 -7.25 11.82 18.49
C ALA A 117 -7.82 13.23 18.72
N ILE A 118 -9.03 13.28 19.26
CA ILE A 118 -9.67 14.53 19.63
C ILE A 118 -9.29 14.78 21.08
N PRO A 119 -8.47 15.82 21.39
CA PRO A 119 -8.21 16.17 22.78
C PRO A 119 -9.50 16.67 23.41
N LEU A 120 -9.76 16.26 24.65
CA LEU A 120 -10.93 16.70 25.41
C LEU A 120 -10.48 17.39 26.69
N GLY A 121 -11.04 18.57 26.93
CA GLY A 121 -10.94 19.26 28.21
C GLY A 121 -11.79 18.62 29.29
N GLU A 122 -11.58 19.06 30.53
CA GLU A 122 -12.25 18.51 31.73
C GLU A 122 -13.79 18.56 31.65
N THR A 123 -14.35 19.53 30.92
CA THR A 123 -15.79 19.75 30.78
C THR A 123 -16.33 19.36 29.39
N GLU A 124 -15.49 18.78 28.53
CA GLU A 124 -15.85 18.41 27.16
C GLU A 124 -16.19 16.93 27.04
N GLY A 125 -17.02 16.59 26.05
CA GLY A 125 -17.36 15.22 25.71
C GLY A 125 -17.67 15.08 24.24
N ILE A 126 -17.55 13.86 23.72
CA ILE A 126 -17.89 13.51 22.34
C ILE A 126 -18.97 12.45 22.33
N TYR A 127 -19.96 12.64 21.45
CA TYR A 127 -20.92 11.60 21.13
C TYR A 127 -20.35 10.74 20.01
N VAL A 128 -20.24 9.44 20.29
CA VAL A 128 -19.80 8.45 19.30
C VAL A 128 -20.96 7.50 19.06
N ARG A 129 -21.25 7.25 17.77
CA ARG A 129 -22.23 6.25 17.36
C ARG A 129 -21.52 5.12 16.64
N ASN A 130 -21.75 3.89 17.09
CA ASN A 130 -21.27 2.68 16.47
C ASN A 130 -21.99 2.46 15.12
N ILE A 131 -21.24 2.52 14.03
CA ILE A 131 -21.80 2.35 12.69
C ILE A 131 -22.26 0.91 12.37
N LYS A 132 -21.83 -0.09 13.15
CA LYS A 132 -22.27 -1.49 13.00
C LYS A 132 -23.53 -1.77 13.79
N THR A 133 -23.60 -1.30 15.03
CA THR A 133 -24.72 -1.62 15.95
C THR A 133 -25.76 -0.50 16.05
N GLY A 134 -25.44 0.72 15.63
CA GLY A 134 -26.29 1.90 15.73
C GLY A 134 -26.34 2.55 17.12
N ALA A 135 -25.76 1.90 18.13
CA ALA A 135 -25.69 2.39 19.51
C ALA A 135 -24.72 3.57 19.67
#